data_AF-A0A7W1FC16-F1
#
_entry.id   AF-A0A7W1FC16-F1
#
_cell.length_a   1.000
_cell.length_b   1.000
_cell.length_c   1.000
_cell.angle_alpha   90.00
_cell.angle_beta   90.00
_cell.angle_gamma   90.00
#
_symmetry.space_group_name_H-M   'P 1'
#
loop_
_entity.id
_entity.type
_entity.pdbx_description
1 polymer ?
#
loop_
_entity_poly.entity_id
_entity_poly.type
_entity_poly.pdbx_seq_one_letter_code
_entity_poly.pdbx_strand_id
1 'polypeptide(L)'
;MINAIKKTIRLLENSKDSDWSGLTAVEIKEILQGELYKIENNQEFDKQELAVLFAVTSNVQETAMRNDWHAEYLEIADVIDKYTEQ
;
A
#
# COMPACT_ATOMS: atom_id res chain seq x y z
N MET A 1 -2.96 -7.15 8.58
CA MET A 1 -3.01 -5.76 8.10
C MET A 1 -1.82 -4.90 8.54
N ILE A 2 -1.66 -4.49 9.81
CA ILE A 2 -0.61 -3.52 10.24
C ILE A 2 0.80 -3.88 9.72
N ASN A 3 1.22 -5.13 9.89
CA ASN A 3 2.54 -5.58 9.40
C ASN A 3 2.66 -5.53 7.86
N ALA A 4 1.55 -5.71 7.13
CA ALA A 4 1.53 -5.62 5.67
C ALA A 4 1.69 -4.16 5.21
N ILE A 5 1.02 -3.22 5.89
CA ILE A 5 1.20 -1.78 5.66
C ILE A 5 2.65 -1.36 5.97
N LYS A 6 3.20 -1.78 7.12
CA LYS A 6 4.61 -1.51 7.48
C LYS A 6 5.61 -2.11 6.47
N LYS A 7 5.38 -3.32 6.00
CA LYS A 7 6.21 -3.96 4.95
C LYS A 7 6.17 -3.13 3.66
N THR A 8 4.98 -2.68 3.25
CA THR A 8 4.80 -1.84 2.06
C THR A 8 5.55 -0.51 2.19
N ILE A 9 5.41 0.20 3.32
CA ILE A 9 6.14 1.45 3.59
C ILE A 9 7.65 1.25 3.42
N ARG A 10 8.21 0.18 3.98
CA ARG A 10 9.64 -0.14 3.86
C ARG A 10 10.09 -0.43 2.42
N LEU A 11 9.24 -1.08 1.62
CA LEU A 11 9.52 -1.32 0.20
C LEU A 11 9.50 0.01 -0.59
N LEU A 12 8.55 0.89 -0.27
CA LEU A 12 8.41 2.21 -0.90
C LEU A 12 9.59 3.14 -0.60
N GLU A 13 10.23 3.04 0.58
CA GLU A 13 11.41 3.85 0.94
C GLU A 13 12.59 3.71 -0.05
N ASN A 14 12.68 2.57 -0.73
CA ASN A 14 13.75 2.27 -1.70
C ASN A 14 13.22 2.18 -3.14
N SER A 15 11.93 2.49 -3.35
CA SER A 15 11.28 2.39 -4.64
C SER A 15 11.47 3.66 -5.45
N LYS A 16 11.62 3.50 -6.76
CA LYS A 16 11.46 4.54 -7.76
C LYS A 16 9.98 4.71 -8.10
N ASP A 17 9.63 5.89 -8.57
CA ASP A 17 8.30 6.14 -9.12
C ASP A 17 8.03 5.22 -10.31
N SER A 18 6.77 4.80 -10.44
CA SER A 18 6.28 4.08 -11.61
C SER A 18 5.75 5.09 -12.64
N ASP A 19 6.14 4.93 -13.90
CA ASP A 19 5.60 5.73 -15.02
C ASP A 19 4.12 5.43 -15.30
N TRP A 20 3.57 4.36 -14.71
CA TRP A 20 2.16 3.96 -14.84
C TRP A 20 1.29 4.50 -13.72
N SER A 21 1.89 4.80 -12.56
CA SER A 21 1.19 5.17 -11.33
C SER A 21 0.77 6.63 -11.35
N GLY A 22 -0.46 6.88 -10.90
CA GLY A 22 -0.96 8.24 -10.69
C GLY A 22 -0.36 8.92 -9.45
N LEU A 23 0.30 8.14 -8.59
CA LEU A 23 1.00 8.61 -7.39
C LEU A 23 2.48 8.21 -7.42
N THR A 24 3.33 9.09 -6.89
CA THR A 24 4.74 8.79 -6.60
C THR A 24 4.88 7.80 -5.46
N ALA A 25 6.03 7.12 -5.36
CA ALA A 25 6.31 6.21 -4.25
C ALA A 25 6.26 6.93 -2.88
N VAL A 26 6.62 8.23 -2.87
CA VAL A 26 6.56 9.08 -1.66
C VAL A 26 5.11 9.36 -1.26
N GLU A 27 4.24 9.74 -2.20
CA GLU A 27 2.82 10.01 -1.91
C GLU A 27 2.11 8.76 -1.41
N ILE A 28 2.33 7.60 -2.04
CA ILE A 28 1.78 6.32 -1.57
C ILE A 28 2.22 6.04 -0.14
N LYS A 29 3.51 6.26 0.16
CA LYS A 29 4.07 6.05 1.50
C LYS A 29 3.43 6.98 2.53
N GLU A 30 3.25 8.26 2.21
CA GLU A 30 2.63 9.24 3.09
C GLU A 30 1.18 8.89 3.42
N ILE A 31 0.39 8.46 2.42
CA ILE A 31 -0.98 7.98 2.63
C ILE A 31 -0.97 6.78 3.58
N LEU A 32 -0.12 5.78 3.32
CA LEU A 32 -0.01 4.59 4.17
C LEU A 32 0.46 4.90 5.59
N GLN A 33 1.34 5.88 5.77
CA GLN A 33 1.77 6.34 7.09
C GLN A 33 0.63 7.02 7.86
N GLY A 34 -0.19 7.82 7.18
CA GLY A 34 -1.39 8.42 7.75
C GLY A 34 -2.41 7.37 8.21
N GLU A 35 -2.72 6.40 7.35
CA GLU A 35 -3.64 5.31 7.68
C GLU A 35 -3.09 4.41 8.80
N LEU A 36 -1.79 4.09 8.75
CA LEU A 36 -1.14 3.32 9.81
C LEU A 36 -1.22 4.04 11.16
N TYR A 37 -0.98 5.36 11.19
CA TYR A 37 -1.08 6.15 12.42
C TYR A 37 -2.49 6.09 13.01
N LYS A 38 -3.53 6.24 12.17
CA LYS A 38 -4.93 6.14 12.61
C LYS A 38 -5.22 4.75 13.21
N ILE A 39 -4.80 3.68 12.51
CA ILE A 39 -4.97 2.29 12.97
C ILE A 39 -4.28 2.05 14.32
N GLU A 40 -3.03 2.48 14.48
CA GLU A 40 -2.25 2.25 15.70
C GLU A 40 -2.80 3.03 16.92
N ASN A 41 -3.47 4.15 16.67
CA ASN A 41 -4.09 4.97 17.72
C ASN A 41 -5.58 4.67 17.91
N ASN A 42 -6.08 3.57 17.34
CA ASN A 42 -7.49 3.16 17.42
C ASN A 42 -8.46 4.27 16.96
N GLN A 43 -8.05 5.03 15.96
CA GLN A 43 -8.85 6.05 15.27
C GLN A 43 -9.51 5.45 14.03
N GLU A 44 -10.56 6.09 13.55
CA GLU A 44 -11.17 5.75 12.27
C GLU A 44 -10.18 5.99 11.12
N PHE A 45 -10.08 5.02 10.22
CA PHE A 45 -9.18 5.01 9.08
C PHE A 45 -9.97 4.62 7.82
N ASP A 46 -9.49 5.00 6.65
CA ASP A 46 -10.20 4.84 5.38
C ASP A 46 -9.89 3.46 4.76
N LYS A 47 -10.76 2.50 5.06
CA LYS A 47 -10.71 1.15 4.47
C LYS A 47 -10.83 1.18 2.95
N GLN A 48 -11.61 2.12 2.39
CA GLN A 48 -11.84 2.19 0.95
C GLN A 48 -10.61 2.73 0.24
N GLU A 49 -9.94 3.73 0.81
CA GLU A 49 -8.66 4.24 0.30
C GLU A 49 -7.60 3.14 0.28
N LEU A 50 -7.50 2.35 1.36
CA LEU A 50 -6.61 1.18 1.38
C LEU A 50 -6.98 0.16 0.30
N ALA A 51 -8.26 -0.20 0.14
CA ALA A 51 -8.69 -1.12 -0.90
C ALA A 51 -8.32 -0.61 -2.31
N VAL A 52 -8.53 0.67 -2.58
CA VAL A 52 -8.20 1.30 -3.87
C VAL A 52 -6.71 1.31 -4.13
N LEU A 53 -5.87 1.65 -3.13
CA LEU A 53 -4.42 1.66 -3.28
C LEU A 53 -3.85 0.27 -3.61
N PHE A 54 -4.41 -0.78 -3.01
CA PHE A 54 -3.95 -2.15 -3.17
C PHE A 54 -4.65 -2.92 -4.30
N ALA A 55 -5.67 -2.35 -4.94
CA ALA A 55 -6.38 -2.98 -6.05
C ALA A 55 -5.45 -3.33 -7.22
N VAL A 56 -5.88 -4.31 -8.02
CA VAL A 56 -5.17 -4.70 -9.25
C VAL A 56 -5.08 -3.48 -10.18
N THR A 57 -3.93 -3.31 -10.84
CA THR A 57 -3.56 -2.17 -11.70
C THR A 57 -3.60 -0.82 -10.99
N SER A 58 -3.44 -0.80 -9.66
CA SER A 58 -3.36 0.43 -8.88
C SER A 58 -1.92 0.82 -8.52
N ASN A 59 -1.78 1.99 -7.92
CA ASN A 59 -0.51 2.67 -7.63
C ASN A 59 0.51 1.77 -6.91
N VAL A 60 0.06 0.94 -5.95
CA VAL A 60 0.95 0.03 -5.21
C VAL A 60 1.46 -1.10 -6.10
N GLN A 61 0.57 -1.74 -6.89
CA GLN A 61 0.98 -2.83 -7.78
C GLN A 61 1.95 -2.35 -8.86
N GLU A 62 1.67 -1.21 -9.46
CA GLU A 62 2.49 -0.67 -10.54
C GLU A 62 3.87 -0.27 -10.02
N THR A 63 3.93 0.37 -8.85
CA THR A 63 5.18 0.62 -8.15
C THR A 63 5.91 -0.69 -7.80
N ALA A 64 5.19 -1.75 -7.40
CA ALA A 64 5.77 -3.06 -7.12
C ALA A 64 6.42 -3.70 -8.34
N MET A 65 5.72 -3.66 -9.48
CA MET A 65 6.20 -4.18 -10.75
C MET A 65 7.43 -3.41 -11.23
N ARG A 66 7.44 -2.09 -11.04
CA ARG A 66 8.57 -1.24 -11.44
C ARG A 66 9.85 -1.50 -10.64
N ASN A 67 9.69 -1.94 -9.39
CA ASN A 67 10.76 -2.05 -8.39
C ASN A 67 11.06 -3.49 -7.97
N ASP A 68 10.67 -4.48 -8.79
CA ASP A 68 11.00 -5.89 -8.62
C ASP A 68 10.49 -6.56 -7.33
N TRP A 69 9.44 -6.02 -6.68
CA TRP A 69 8.80 -6.62 -5.49
C TRP A 69 7.34 -7.03 -5.71
N HIS A 70 6.99 -7.35 -6.96
CA HIS A 70 5.63 -7.78 -7.34
C HIS A 70 5.16 -9.06 -6.63
N ALA A 71 6.07 -9.97 -6.26
CA ALA A 71 5.72 -11.18 -5.51
C ALA A 71 5.30 -10.84 -4.07
N GLU A 72 6.05 -9.95 -3.42
CA GLU A 72 5.72 -9.43 -2.10
C GLU A 72 4.41 -8.65 -2.10
N TYR A 73 4.12 -7.93 -3.19
CA TYR A 73 2.84 -7.26 -3.37
C TYR A 73 1.67 -8.24 -3.31
N LEU A 74 1.75 -9.40 -3.98
CA LEU A 74 0.65 -10.38 -3.96
C LEU A 74 0.36 -10.89 -2.54
N GLU A 75 1.41 -11.16 -1.75
CA GLU A 75 1.25 -11.55 -0.35
C GLU A 75 0.63 -10.44 0.51
N ILE A 76 1.03 -9.20 0.25
CA ILE A 76 0.54 -8.02 0.98
C ILE A 76 -0.93 -7.75 0.62
N ALA A 77 -1.27 -7.77 -0.67
CA ALA A 77 -2.60 -7.52 -1.18
C ALA A 77 -3.62 -8.52 -0.61
N ASP A 78 -3.30 -9.81 -0.59
CA ASP A 78 -4.16 -10.84 0.03
C ASP A 78 -4.47 -10.54 1.51
N VAL A 79 -3.51 -9.97 2.26
CA VAL A 79 -3.72 -9.60 3.66
C VAL A 79 -4.55 -8.32 3.80
N ILE A 80 -4.46 -7.38 2.86
CA ILE A 80 -5.25 -6.15 2.85
C ILE A 80 -6.68 -6.43 2.42
N ASP A 81 -6.88 -7.17 1.32
CA ASP A 81 -8.19 -7.52 0.76
C ASP A 81 -9.08 -8.22 1.79
N LYS A 82 -8.53 -9.22 2.50
CA LYS A 82 -9.24 -9.92 3.59
C LYS A 82 -9.76 -9.00 4.69
N TYR A 83 -9.20 -7.81 4.83
CA TYR A 83 -9.54 -6.86 5.88
C TYR A 83 -10.41 -5.69 5.37
N THR A 84 -10.27 -5.31 4.11
CA THR A 84 -11.06 -4.25 3.49
C THR A 84 -12.39 -4.74 2.90
N GLU A 85 -12.51 -6.04 2.59
CA GLU A 85 -13.76 -6.69 2.16
C GLU A 85 -14.75 -6.99 3.32
N GLN A 86 -14.40 -6.60 4.56
CA GLN A 86 -15.24 -6.75 5.77
C GLN A 86 -15.89 -5.42 6.20
#